data_AF-A0A399XVB2-F1
#
_entry.id   AF-A0A399XVB2-F1
#
_cell.length_a   1.000
_cell.length_b   1.000
_cell.length_c   1.000
_cell.angle_alpha   90.00
_cell.angle_beta   90.00
_cell.angle_gamma   90.00
#
_symmetry.space_group_name_H-M   'P 1'
#
loop_
_entity.id
_entity.type
_entity.pdbx_description
1 polymer ?
#
loop_
_entity_poly.entity_id
_entity_poly.type
_entity_poly.pdbx_seq_one_letter_code
_entity_poly.pdbx_strand_id
1 'polypeptide(L)'
;MATKTKTRPRKSPPKKKWRSRAVVRNIEAGSSVDCSHCEERVKFQAKKRGQQVICNVYVGGVWDRVEHYHLECYRKAGQPYGEAAA
;
A
#
# COMPACT_ATOMS: atom_id res chain seq x y z
N MET A 1 53.03 -9.75 -28.22
CA MET A 1 51.58 -9.80 -28.57
C MET A 1 50.79 -9.98 -27.29
N ALA A 2 50.06 -8.97 -26.82
CA ALA A 2 49.26 -9.05 -25.60
C ALA A 2 47.77 -9.18 -25.96
N THR A 3 47.16 -10.32 -25.67
CA THR A 3 45.75 -10.60 -25.94
C THR A 3 44.88 -9.92 -24.87
N LYS A 4 44.04 -8.97 -25.29
CA LYS A 4 43.04 -8.32 -24.42
C LYS A 4 41.86 -9.26 -24.20
N THR A 5 41.69 -9.76 -22.99
CA THR A 5 40.53 -10.57 -22.59
C THR A 5 39.29 -9.67 -22.51
N LYS A 6 38.26 -9.96 -23.32
CA LYS A 6 36.97 -9.26 -23.32
C LYS A 6 36.15 -9.66 -22.09
N THR A 7 36.06 -8.78 -21.11
CA THR A 7 35.20 -8.97 -19.94
C THR A 7 33.72 -8.86 -20.35
N ARG A 8 32.96 -9.94 -20.19
CA ARG A 8 31.53 -9.99 -20.52
C ARG A 8 30.74 -9.15 -19.49
N PRO A 9 29.84 -8.24 -19.91
CA PRO A 9 29.08 -7.43 -18.97
C PRO A 9 28.15 -8.32 -18.13
N ARG A 10 28.21 -8.20 -16.80
CA ARG A 10 27.28 -8.88 -15.89
C ARG A 10 25.89 -8.28 -16.09
N LYS A 11 24.93 -9.09 -16.55
CA LYS A 11 23.51 -8.71 -16.52
C LYS A 11 23.07 -8.60 -15.07
N SER A 12 22.65 -7.40 -14.65
CA SER A 12 22.05 -7.21 -13.34
C SER A 12 20.67 -7.87 -13.31
N PRO A 13 20.28 -8.54 -12.21
CA PRO A 13 18.94 -9.09 -12.08
C PRO A 13 17.90 -7.95 -12.17
N PRO A 14 16.72 -8.20 -12.75
CA PRO A 14 15.67 -7.19 -12.82
C PRO A 14 15.24 -6.77 -11.42
N LYS A 15 15.19 -5.47 -11.15
CA LYS A 15 14.73 -4.95 -9.86
C LYS A 15 13.27 -5.39 -9.63
N LYS A 16 13.00 -6.05 -8.50
CA LYS A 16 11.64 -6.44 -8.10
C LYS A 16 10.79 -5.17 -7.99
N LYS A 17 9.79 -5.00 -8.85
CA LYS A 17 8.88 -3.85 -8.82
C LYS A 17 7.93 -4.02 -7.64
N TRP A 18 8.05 -3.18 -6.63
CA TRP A 18 7.08 -3.11 -5.54
C TRP A 18 5.75 -2.59 -6.10
N ARG A 19 4.65 -3.20 -5.67
CA ARG A 19 3.28 -2.83 -6.07
C ARG A 19 2.53 -2.37 -4.83
N SER A 20 1.59 -1.45 -5.03
CA SER A 20 0.65 -1.05 -3.98
C SER A 20 -0.14 -2.24 -3.46
N ARG A 21 -0.44 -2.23 -2.17
CA ARG A 21 -1.16 -3.30 -1.48
C ARG A 21 -2.11 -2.69 -0.45
N ALA A 22 -3.27 -3.33 -0.30
CA ALA A 22 -4.26 -2.99 0.70
C ALA A 22 -4.42 -4.13 1.71
N VAL A 23 -4.59 -3.78 2.99
CA VAL A 23 -4.85 -4.75 4.07
C VAL A 23 -6.00 -4.26 4.94
N VAL A 24 -6.88 -5.19 5.35
CA VAL A 24 -7.97 -4.92 6.27
C VAL A 24 -7.47 -5.06 7.71
N ARG A 25 -7.76 -4.06 8.54
CA ARG A 25 -7.48 -4.08 9.97
C ARG A 25 -8.66 -3.54 10.76
N ASN A 26 -8.75 -3.95 12.02
CA ASN A 26 -9.69 -3.31 12.93
C ASN A 26 -9.22 -1.89 13.21
N ILE A 27 -10.16 -0.98 13.45
CA ILE A 27 -9.82 0.37 13.89
C ILE A 27 -9.40 0.29 15.35
N GLU A 28 -8.21 0.81 15.67
CA GLU A 28 -7.69 0.80 17.03
C GLU A 28 -8.07 2.08 17.78
N ALA A 29 -8.21 1.96 19.11
CA ALA A 29 -8.48 3.12 19.96
C ALA A 29 -7.31 4.12 19.89
N GLY A 30 -7.63 5.41 19.80
CA GLY A 30 -6.62 6.46 19.64
C GLY A 30 -6.15 6.71 18.20
N SER A 31 -6.69 5.98 17.20
CA SER A 31 -6.41 6.28 15.80
C SER A 31 -6.91 7.68 15.40
N SER A 32 -6.02 8.48 14.81
CA SER A 32 -6.27 9.86 14.40
C SER A 32 -6.18 10.06 12.88
N VAL A 33 -6.36 9.01 12.08
CA VAL A 33 -6.18 9.06 10.61
C VAL A 33 -7.47 9.35 9.86
N ASP A 34 -7.40 10.19 8.84
CA ASP A 34 -8.54 10.57 8.01
C ASP A 34 -8.68 9.66 6.79
N CYS A 35 -9.91 9.41 6.37
CA CYS A 35 -10.21 8.54 5.24
C CYS A 35 -9.91 9.27 3.91
N SER A 36 -9.11 8.67 3.05
CA SER A 36 -8.74 9.22 1.73
C SER A 36 -9.89 9.25 0.71
N HIS A 37 -11.09 8.77 1.06
CA HIS A 37 -12.28 8.81 0.18
C HIS A 37 -13.35 9.80 0.63
N CYS A 38 -13.70 9.80 1.93
CA CYS A 38 -14.76 10.68 2.46
C CYS A 38 -14.23 11.79 3.38
N GLU A 39 -12.92 11.84 3.60
CA GLU A 39 -12.22 12.86 4.40
C GLU A 39 -12.62 12.87 5.89
N GLU A 40 -13.51 11.97 6.31
CA GLU A 40 -13.87 11.78 7.71
C GLU A 40 -12.85 10.91 8.47
N ARG A 41 -12.74 11.15 9.77
CA ARG A 41 -11.88 10.40 10.69
C ARG A 41 -12.23 8.91 10.73
N VAL A 42 -11.23 8.06 10.54
CA VAL A 42 -11.29 6.61 10.82
C VAL A 42 -11.16 6.38 12.33
N LYS A 43 -12.24 6.68 13.06
CA LYS A 43 -12.26 6.63 14.53
C LYS A 43 -12.78 5.30 15.06
N PHE A 44 -12.18 4.86 16.16
CA PHE A 44 -12.70 3.76 16.95
C PHE A 44 -14.05 4.11 17.57
N GLN A 45 -14.96 3.15 17.62
CA GLN A 45 -16.25 3.28 18.28
C GLN A 45 -16.46 2.04 19.15
N ALA A 46 -16.53 2.18 20.48
CA ALA A 46 -16.58 1.03 21.39
C ALA A 46 -17.73 0.05 21.10
N LYS A 47 -18.88 0.56 20.65
CA LYS A 47 -20.06 -0.25 20.29
C LYS A 47 -20.03 -0.80 18.86
N LYS A 48 -19.10 -0.35 18.00
CA LYS A 48 -19.00 -0.76 16.60
C LYS A 48 -17.58 -1.24 16.30
N ARG A 49 -17.43 -2.52 15.96
CA ARG A 49 -16.17 -3.09 15.47
C ARG A 49 -15.90 -2.61 14.04
N GLY A 50 -15.56 -1.33 13.90
CA GLY A 50 -15.21 -0.73 12.63
C GLY A 50 -13.90 -1.31 12.08
N GLN A 51 -13.85 -1.45 10.76
CA GLN A 51 -12.66 -1.89 10.04
C GLN A 51 -12.17 -0.77 9.12
N GLN A 52 -10.85 -0.69 9.00
CA GLN A 52 -10.13 0.18 8.10
C GLN A 52 -9.36 -0.63 7.07
N VAL A 53 -9.09 0.00 5.94
CA VAL A 53 -8.17 -0.50 4.94
C VAL A 53 -6.96 0.40 4.92
N ILE A 54 -5.80 -0.19 5.17
CA ILE A 54 -4.50 0.49 5.13
C ILE A 54 -3.84 0.14 3.80
N CYS A 55 -3.53 1.16 3.01
CA CYS A 55 -3.01 1.02 1.66
C CYS A 55 -1.58 1.55 1.61
N ASN A 56 -0.62 0.67 1.38
CA ASN A 56 0.76 1.10 1.15
C ASN A 56 0.93 1.37 -0.34
N VAL A 57 1.11 2.65 -0.69
CA VAL A 57 1.12 3.12 -2.08
C VAL A 57 2.54 3.16 -2.59
N TYR A 58 2.77 2.54 -3.74
CA TYR A 58 4.04 2.60 -4.47
C TYR A 58 3.85 3.24 -5.83
N VAL A 59 4.64 4.26 -6.15
CA VAL A 59 4.66 4.94 -7.46
C VAL A 59 5.98 4.61 -8.15
N GLY A 60 5.94 4.09 -9.37
CA GLY A 60 7.15 3.68 -10.09
C GLY A 60 7.96 2.56 -9.42
N GLY A 61 7.34 1.81 -8.49
CA GLY A 61 8.03 0.79 -7.69
C GLY A 61 8.81 1.32 -6.49
N VAL A 62 8.63 2.60 -6.14
CA VAL A 62 9.18 3.24 -4.94
C VAL A 62 8.04 3.54 -3.98
N TRP A 63 8.28 3.39 -2.68
CA TRP A 63 7.29 3.75 -1.67
C TRP A 63 6.98 5.24 -1.74
N ASP A 64 5.70 5.59 -1.70
CA ASP A 64 5.25 6.96 -1.80
C ASP A 64 4.56 7.42 -0.50
N ARG A 65 3.52 6.69 -0.08
CA ARG A 65 2.71 7.05 1.10
C ARG A 65 1.86 5.89 1.62
N VAL A 66 1.19 6.13 2.73
CA VAL A 66 0.14 5.26 3.27
C VAL A 66 -1.20 6.00 3.23
N GLU A 67 -2.19 5.39 2.60
CA GLU A 67 -3.56 5.88 2.59
C GLU A 67 -4.46 5.01 3.47
N HIS A 68 -5.40 5.64 4.15
CA HIS A 68 -6.34 4.98 5.05
C HIS A 68 -7.75 5.16 4.53
N TYR A 69 -8.56 4.14 4.64
CA TYR A 69 -9.96 4.17 4.26
C TYR A 69 -10.80 3.48 5.32
N HIS A 70 -12.07 3.88 5.48
CA HIS A 70 -13.05 2.94 6.04
C HIS A 70 -13.23 1.76 5.07
N LEU A 71 -13.53 0.56 5.58
CA LEU A 71 -13.75 -0.61 4.73
C LEU A 71 -14.80 -0.37 3.64
N GLU A 72 -15.91 0.24 4.00
CA GLU A 72 -16.99 0.59 3.08
C GLU A 72 -16.54 1.59 2.01
N CYS A 73 -15.75 2.59 2.42
CA CYS A 73 -15.21 3.62 1.53
C CYS A 73 -14.22 3.02 0.53
N TYR A 74 -13.37 2.09 0.95
CA TYR A 74 -12.43 1.42 0.06
C TYR A 74 -13.15 0.59 -1.03
N ARG A 75 -14.25 -0.07 -0.65
CA ARG A 75 -15.11 -0.82 -1.60
C ARG A 75 -15.82 0.12 -2.57
N LYS A 76 -16.37 1.24 -2.09
CA LYS A 76 -17.02 2.26 -2.92
C LYS A 76 -16.06 2.92 -3.90
N ALA A 77 -14.80 3.13 -3.50
CA ALA A 77 -13.75 3.65 -4.36
C ALA A 77 -13.25 2.66 -5.42
N GLY A 78 -13.82 1.45 -5.49
CA GLY A 78 -13.44 0.46 -6.49
C GLY A 78 -12.11 -0.25 -6.21
N GLN A 79 -11.63 -0.23 -4.96
CA GLN A 79 -10.41 -0.91 -4.52
C GLN A 79 -9.15 -0.44 -5.30
N PRO A 80 -8.78 0.85 -5.20
CA PRO A 80 -7.75 1.47 -6.04
C PRO A 80 -6.36 0.82 -5.94
N TYR A 81 -6.07 0.12 -4.85
CA TYR A 81 -4.78 -0.54 -4.59
C TYR A 81 -4.90 -2.07 -4.58
N GLY A 82 -5.93 -2.61 -5.24
CA GLY A 82 -6.20 -4.04 -5.34
C GLY A 82 -7.05 -4.57 -4.19
N GLU A 83 -7.30 -5.90 -4.21
CA GLU A 83 -8.09 -6.56 -3.19
C GLU A 83 -7.46 -6.39 -1.80
N ALA A 84 -8.25 -5.93 -0.84
CA ALA A 84 -7.79 -5.77 0.53
C ALA A 84 -7.73 -7.15 1.21
N ALA A 85 -6.52 -7.68 1.37
CA ALA A 85 -6.31 -8.93 2.09
C ALA A 85 -6.67 -8.74 3.58
N ALA A 86 -7.33 -9.73 4.18
CA ALA A 86 -7.69 -9.72 5.60
C ALA A 86 -6.49 -10.07 6.51
#